data_AF-A0A9E5HHD2-F1
#
_entry.id   AF-A0A9E5HHD2-F1
#
_cell.length_a   1.000
_cell.length_b   1.000
_cell.length_c   1.000
_cell.angle_alpha   90.00
_cell.angle_beta   90.00
_cell.angle_gamma   90.00
#
_symmetry.space_group_name_H-M   'P 1'
#
loop_
_entity.id
_entity.type
_entity.pdbx_description
1 polymer ?
#
loop_
_entity_poly.entity_id
_entity_poly.type
_entity_poly.pdbx_seq_one_letter_code
_entity_poly.pdbx_strand_id
1 'polypeptide(L)'
;MIFRFLILSSLIWLSSCSNYDPELVARLSTKEAKHLFGAVERGSEQRPAPYGSYAKGCVAGAEQLAETGSTWQAMRLSRNRNWGHPIAIDFIQDLSAKAARQSGWNGLYIGDISQPRGGPMLTGHASHQIGLDIDIWMRPADDLALSPKQREEISSISMRRANGAYVNDQWTKQHHNIVKAAASDPRTARIFVFPGAKVQMCKDENGDRAWLNKVRPWWGHHYHFHVRLSCPVGATNCKNQAPPPPGDGCKDAERWVRDNLR
;
A
#
# COMPACT_ATOMS: atom_id res chain seq x y z
N MET A 1 17.53 2.89 -89.33
CA MET A 1 17.90 1.53 -88.86
C MET A 1 17.20 1.28 -87.54
N ILE A 2 15.94 0.81 -87.56
CA ILE A 2 15.52 -0.59 -87.33
C ILE A 2 16.16 -1.20 -86.06
N PHE A 3 15.40 -1.43 -84.99
CA PHE A 3 14.86 -2.76 -84.64
C PHE A 3 14.08 -2.78 -83.30
N ARG A 4 12.82 -3.22 -83.43
CA ARG A 4 12.00 -4.10 -82.58
C ARG A 4 11.77 -3.85 -81.09
N PHE A 5 10.48 -3.61 -80.82
CA PHE A 5 9.66 -4.15 -79.73
C PHE A 5 10.09 -5.53 -79.21
N LEU A 6 10.15 -5.67 -77.89
CA LEU A 6 9.85 -6.90 -77.17
C LEU A 6 8.97 -6.54 -75.97
N ILE A 7 7.69 -6.92 -76.08
CA ILE A 7 6.73 -6.97 -74.98
C ILE A 7 7.09 -8.19 -74.14
N LEU A 8 7.51 -7.99 -72.89
CA LEU A 8 7.47 -9.03 -71.87
C LEU A 8 6.38 -8.68 -70.86
N SER A 9 5.24 -9.32 -71.05
CA SER A 9 4.20 -9.49 -70.06
C SER A 9 4.63 -10.49 -68.98
N SER A 10 4.09 -10.28 -67.77
CA SER A 10 3.89 -11.26 -66.67
C SER A 10 4.92 -11.20 -65.53
N LEU A 11 4.56 -10.58 -64.42
CA LEU A 11 3.94 -11.23 -63.24
C LEU A 11 4.08 -10.29 -62.04
N ILE A 12 2.97 -9.64 -61.71
CA ILE A 12 2.80 -8.89 -60.47
C ILE A 12 2.79 -9.92 -59.33
N TRP A 13 3.91 -10.04 -58.61
CA TRP A 13 3.90 -10.65 -57.29
C TRP A 13 3.31 -9.63 -56.31
N LEU A 14 2.00 -9.71 -56.11
CA LEU A 14 1.35 -9.20 -54.91
C LEU A 14 1.83 -10.07 -53.74
N SER A 15 3.00 -9.74 -53.20
CA SER A 15 3.42 -10.23 -51.90
C SER A 15 2.45 -9.66 -50.88
N SER A 16 1.53 -10.52 -50.44
CA SER A 16 0.56 -10.30 -49.39
C SER A 16 1.23 -9.60 -48.21
N CYS A 17 0.75 -8.41 -47.84
CA CYS A 17 0.98 -7.86 -46.52
C CYS A 17 0.26 -8.77 -45.50
N SER A 18 0.95 -9.82 -45.06
CA SER A 18 0.55 -10.60 -43.91
C SER A 18 1.79 -11.09 -43.18
N ASN A 19 2.47 -10.14 -42.54
CA ASN A 19 3.23 -10.46 -41.34
C ASN A 19 2.39 -10.00 -40.15
N TYR A 20 1.28 -10.72 -39.97
CA TYR A 20 0.71 -10.90 -38.65
C TYR A 20 1.81 -11.60 -37.85
N ASP A 21 2.56 -10.86 -37.03
CA ASP A 21 3.61 -11.45 -36.20
C ASP A 21 2.96 -12.28 -35.10
N PRO A 22 2.94 -13.62 -35.20
CA PRO A 22 2.34 -14.50 -34.22
C PRO A 22 3.30 -14.70 -33.03
N GLU A 23 4.49 -14.10 -33.01
CA GLU A 23 5.38 -14.14 -31.85
C GLU A 23 4.89 -13.20 -30.74
N LEU A 24 3.97 -12.29 -31.07
CA LEU A 24 3.12 -11.56 -30.13
C LEU A 24 1.83 -12.33 -29.78
N VAL A 25 1.74 -13.62 -30.13
CA VAL A 25 0.90 -14.56 -29.38
C VAL A 25 1.51 -14.57 -27.99
N ALA A 26 0.89 -13.78 -27.12
CA ALA A 26 0.98 -13.83 -25.68
C ALA A 26 1.71 -15.10 -25.23
N ARG A 27 2.98 -14.95 -24.83
CA ARG A 27 3.52 -15.83 -23.80
C ARG A 27 2.60 -15.62 -22.60
N LEU A 28 1.50 -16.38 -22.57
CA LEU A 28 0.71 -16.63 -21.40
C LEU A 28 1.71 -17.27 -20.46
N SER A 29 2.37 -16.44 -19.66
CA SER A 29 3.15 -16.94 -18.56
C SER A 29 2.18 -17.76 -17.73
N THR A 30 2.40 -19.08 -17.70
CA THR A 30 1.65 -19.98 -16.82
C THR A 30 1.98 -19.72 -15.34
N LYS A 31 2.99 -18.88 -15.08
CA LYS A 31 3.42 -18.47 -13.77
C LYS A 31 2.57 -17.31 -13.26
N GLU A 32 1.93 -17.53 -12.12
CA GLU A 32 1.15 -16.48 -11.44
C GLU A 32 2.02 -15.24 -11.20
N ALA A 33 1.42 -14.06 -11.40
CA ALA A 33 2.11 -12.77 -11.25
C ALA A 33 2.84 -12.64 -9.91
N LYS A 34 2.29 -13.19 -8.82
CA LYS A 34 2.91 -13.11 -7.49
C LYS A 34 4.32 -13.73 -7.44
N HIS A 35 4.56 -14.78 -8.22
CA HIS A 35 5.87 -15.42 -8.31
C HIS A 35 6.83 -14.70 -9.26
N LEU A 36 6.33 -13.83 -10.13
CA LEU A 36 7.16 -12.95 -10.96
C LEU A 36 7.59 -11.72 -10.17
N PHE A 37 6.63 -11.03 -9.53
CA PHE A 37 6.92 -9.85 -8.72
C PHE A 37 7.72 -10.18 -7.46
N GLY A 38 7.38 -11.27 -6.75
CA GLY A 38 8.08 -11.65 -5.53
C GLY A 38 9.50 -12.19 -5.71
N ALA A 39 9.93 -12.44 -6.96
CA ALA A 39 11.31 -12.81 -7.27
C ALA A 39 12.20 -11.60 -7.59
N VAL A 40 11.63 -10.39 -7.69
CA VAL A 40 12.40 -9.18 -8.00
C VAL A 40 13.01 -8.63 -6.72
N GLU A 41 14.32 -8.36 -6.75
CA GLU A 41 15.06 -7.89 -5.58
C GLU A 41 15.19 -6.36 -5.50
N ARG A 42 15.07 -5.65 -6.64
CA ARG A 42 15.33 -4.20 -6.71
C ARG A 42 14.26 -3.42 -7.46
N GLY A 43 14.13 -2.16 -7.07
CA GLY A 43 13.37 -1.15 -7.77
C GLY A 43 13.76 -1.05 -9.24
N SER A 44 12.85 -0.57 -10.06
CA SER A 44 13.10 -0.36 -11.48
C SER A 44 13.69 1.05 -11.71
N GLU A 45 14.51 1.24 -12.73
CA GLU A 45 15.24 2.50 -12.97
C GLU A 45 14.41 3.59 -13.67
N GLN A 46 13.12 3.31 -13.93
CA GLN A 46 12.20 4.30 -14.49
C GLN A 46 11.83 5.38 -13.47
N ARG A 47 11.24 6.47 -13.98
CA ARG A 47 10.62 7.48 -13.13
C ARG A 47 9.52 6.85 -12.24
N PRO A 48 9.35 7.33 -11.00
CA PRO A 48 8.31 6.86 -10.11
C PRO A 48 6.92 6.99 -10.72
N ALA A 49 6.21 5.86 -10.82
CA ALA A 49 4.86 5.83 -11.37
C ALA A 49 4.07 4.62 -10.83
N PRO A 50 2.92 4.84 -10.17
CA PRO A 50 2.00 3.77 -9.83
C PRO A 50 1.08 3.44 -11.01
N TYR A 51 0.87 2.14 -11.27
CA TYR A 51 0.05 1.64 -12.37
C TYR A 51 -1.05 0.70 -11.86
N GLY A 52 -2.27 0.89 -12.35
CA GLY A 52 -3.41 0.06 -11.98
C GLY A 52 -4.05 0.49 -10.67
N SER A 53 -4.63 -0.47 -9.94
CA SER A 53 -5.27 -0.23 -8.63
C SER A 53 -4.50 -0.91 -7.51
N TYR A 54 -4.80 -0.54 -6.26
CA TYR A 54 -4.11 -1.00 -5.05
C TYR A 54 -3.95 -2.54 -4.92
N ALA A 55 -4.88 -3.31 -5.51
CA ALA A 55 -4.90 -4.78 -5.49
C ALA A 55 -4.82 -5.42 -6.89
N LYS A 56 -4.50 -4.63 -7.92
CA LYS A 56 -4.28 -5.09 -9.29
C LYS A 56 -3.41 -4.07 -10.03
N GLY A 57 -2.12 -4.08 -9.73
CA GLY A 57 -1.21 -3.06 -10.21
C GLY A 57 0.26 -3.37 -10.00
N CYS A 58 1.11 -2.42 -10.35
CA CYS A 58 2.54 -2.43 -10.09
C CYS A 58 3.04 -1.00 -9.86
N VAL A 59 4.30 -0.85 -9.46
CA VAL A 59 4.96 0.46 -9.34
C VAL A 59 6.30 0.42 -10.05
N ALA A 60 6.58 1.44 -10.85
CA ALA A 60 7.89 1.70 -11.41
C ALA A 60 8.61 2.76 -10.57
N GLY A 61 9.94 2.71 -10.51
CA GLY A 61 10.74 3.70 -9.77
C GLY A 61 10.41 3.76 -8.28
N ALA A 62 10.04 2.63 -7.67
CA ALA A 62 9.82 2.58 -6.23
C ALA A 62 11.14 2.81 -5.49
N GLU A 63 11.08 3.64 -4.46
CA GLU A 63 12.17 3.91 -3.56
C GLU A 63 12.14 2.93 -2.40
N GLN A 64 13.31 2.49 -1.96
CA GLN A 64 13.44 1.72 -0.74
C GLN A 64 13.44 2.67 0.46
N LEU A 65 12.52 2.48 1.41
CA LEU A 65 12.60 3.12 2.71
C LEU A 65 13.90 2.67 3.38
N ALA A 66 14.76 3.61 3.76
CA ALA A 66 15.94 3.32 4.56
C ALA A 66 15.53 2.46 5.78
N GLU A 67 16.23 1.35 6.01
CA GLU A 67 15.85 0.38 7.03
C GLU A 67 15.75 1.01 8.42
N THR A 68 16.55 2.05 8.67
CA THR A 68 16.50 2.86 9.90
C THR A 68 16.55 4.33 9.52
N GLY A 69 15.67 5.11 10.13
CA GLY A 69 15.76 6.57 10.13
C GLY A 69 15.74 7.14 11.54
N SER A 70 15.73 8.46 11.65
CA SER A 70 15.75 9.16 12.94
C SER A 70 14.56 8.83 13.83
N THR A 71 13.42 8.51 13.22
CA THR A 71 12.14 8.30 13.91
C THR A 71 11.40 7.08 13.39
N TRP A 72 12.07 6.16 12.68
CA TRP A 72 11.43 4.93 12.21
C TRP A 72 12.42 3.76 12.07
N GLN A 73 11.88 2.55 12.07
CA GLN A 73 12.57 1.34 11.63
C GLN A 73 11.65 0.48 10.76
N ALA A 74 12.16 -0.01 9.63
CA ALA A 74 11.49 -0.99 8.81
C ALA A 74 11.61 -2.39 9.44
N MET A 75 10.50 -3.13 9.47
CA MET A 75 10.39 -4.44 10.12
C MET A 75 10.27 -5.55 9.07
N ARG A 76 10.61 -6.79 9.46
CA ARG A 76 10.54 -7.95 8.55
C ARG A 76 11.32 -7.74 7.25
N LEU A 77 12.55 -7.23 7.38
CA LEU A 77 13.48 -6.90 6.28
C LEU A 77 13.65 -8.07 5.31
N SER A 78 13.66 -9.31 5.82
CA SER A 78 13.76 -10.55 5.03
C SER A 78 12.68 -10.68 3.94
N ARG A 79 11.54 -9.99 4.08
CA ARG A 79 10.46 -10.01 3.09
C ARG A 79 10.73 -9.15 1.86
N ASN A 80 11.70 -8.22 1.93
CA ASN A 80 11.98 -7.22 0.90
C ASN A 80 10.74 -6.38 0.51
N ARG A 81 10.01 -5.88 1.53
CA ARG A 81 8.73 -5.17 1.37
C ARG A 81 8.76 -3.71 1.81
N ASN A 82 9.93 -3.14 2.05
CA ASN A 82 10.12 -1.74 2.42
C ASN A 82 10.27 -0.81 1.20
N TRP A 83 9.55 -1.09 0.10
CA TRP A 83 9.60 -0.30 -1.13
C TRP A 83 8.28 0.44 -1.35
N GLY A 84 8.32 1.68 -1.82
CA GLY A 84 7.13 2.47 -2.07
C GLY A 84 7.32 3.55 -3.12
N HIS A 85 6.22 4.15 -3.56
CA HIS A 85 6.29 5.39 -4.31
C HIS A 85 6.93 6.48 -3.42
N PRO A 86 7.72 7.45 -3.96
CA PRO A 86 8.38 8.48 -3.15
C PRO A 86 7.45 9.22 -2.17
N ILE A 87 6.22 9.52 -2.60
CA ILE A 87 5.18 10.13 -1.74
C ILE A 87 4.83 9.26 -0.52
N ALA A 88 4.89 7.93 -0.64
CA ALA A 88 4.69 7.02 0.49
C ALA A 88 5.88 7.05 1.46
N ILE A 89 7.10 7.12 0.94
CA ILE A 89 8.32 7.25 1.75
C ILE A 89 8.30 8.57 2.53
N ASP A 90 8.01 9.67 1.85
CA ASP A 90 7.84 11.01 2.42
C ASP A 90 6.74 11.04 3.50
N PHE A 91 5.58 10.43 3.24
CA PHE A 91 4.51 10.29 4.23
C PHE A 91 4.96 9.54 5.48
N ILE A 92 5.71 8.44 5.33
CA ILE A 92 6.24 7.67 6.47
C ILE A 92 7.16 8.53 7.31
N GLN A 93 8.07 9.26 6.68
CA GLN A 93 9.02 10.13 7.38
C GLN A 93 8.28 11.19 8.20
N ASP A 94 7.33 11.91 7.59
CA ASP A 94 6.50 12.92 8.27
C ASP A 94 5.70 12.34 9.44
N LEU A 95 4.99 11.22 9.21
CA LEU A 95 4.15 10.62 10.23
C LEU A 95 5.00 10.07 11.37
N SER A 96 6.17 9.52 11.08
CA SER A 96 7.10 9.00 12.07
C SER A 96 7.67 10.12 12.97
N ALA A 97 7.95 11.29 12.39
CA ALA A 97 8.37 12.46 13.14
C ALA A 97 7.25 13.00 14.05
N LYS A 98 5.98 12.91 13.62
CA LYS A 98 4.83 13.20 14.50
C LYS A 98 4.72 12.20 15.65
N ALA A 99 4.93 10.91 15.37
CA ALA A 99 4.92 9.86 16.39
C ALA A 99 5.98 10.10 17.47
N ALA A 100 7.20 10.48 17.06
CA ALA A 100 8.33 10.75 17.96
C ALA A 100 8.11 11.95 18.92
N ARG A 101 7.09 12.78 18.65
CA ARG A 101 6.69 13.89 19.54
C ARG A 101 5.67 13.45 20.61
N GLN A 102 5.17 12.22 20.53
CA GLN A 102 4.25 11.69 21.53
C GLN A 102 5.02 11.08 22.70
N SER A 103 4.52 11.27 23.92
CA SER A 103 5.16 10.69 25.11
C SER A 103 5.23 9.16 25.01
N GLY A 104 6.42 8.60 25.20
CA GLY A 104 6.72 7.17 25.15
C GLY A 104 6.91 6.59 23.75
N TRP A 105 6.96 7.41 22.70
CA TRP A 105 7.21 6.98 21.32
C TRP A 105 8.45 7.70 20.80
N ASN A 106 9.48 6.94 20.43
CA ASN A 106 10.66 7.46 19.72
C ASN A 106 10.42 7.52 18.20
N GLY A 107 9.33 6.92 17.71
CA GLY A 107 9.06 6.81 16.28
C GLY A 107 7.99 5.79 15.92
N LEU A 108 8.13 5.19 14.74
CA LEU A 108 7.26 4.13 14.22
C LEU A 108 8.04 2.90 13.76
N TYR A 109 7.48 1.72 14.05
CA TYR A 109 7.84 0.49 13.36
C TYR A 109 6.98 0.33 12.10
N ILE A 110 7.64 0.27 10.95
CA ILE A 110 6.99 0.20 9.63
C ILE A 110 6.96 -1.26 9.16
N GLY A 111 5.76 -1.76 8.87
CA GLY A 111 5.53 -3.09 8.31
C GLY A 111 5.70 -3.12 6.79
N ASP A 112 4.85 -3.89 6.12
CA ASP A 112 4.89 -4.05 4.67
C ASP A 112 4.43 -2.74 3.98
N ILE A 113 5.20 -2.28 2.97
CA ILE A 113 4.83 -1.19 2.05
C ILE A 113 4.45 -1.79 0.69
N SER A 114 5.45 -2.26 -0.06
CA SER A 114 5.28 -3.02 -1.30
C SER A 114 6.58 -3.75 -1.65
N GLN A 115 6.51 -4.70 -2.58
CA GLN A 115 7.69 -5.32 -3.20
C GLN A 115 8.42 -4.30 -4.10
N PRO A 116 9.67 -4.55 -4.54
CA PRO A 116 10.45 -3.54 -5.27
C PRO A 116 9.82 -3.00 -6.56
N ARG A 117 8.93 -3.77 -7.19
CA ARG A 117 8.14 -3.34 -8.36
C ARG A 117 6.63 -3.43 -8.11
N GLY A 118 6.22 -3.50 -6.84
CA GLY A 118 4.84 -3.71 -6.44
C GLY A 118 4.32 -5.10 -6.83
N GLY A 119 3.10 -5.15 -7.38
CA GLY A 119 2.47 -6.41 -7.78
C GLY A 119 1.96 -7.25 -6.61
N PRO A 120 1.21 -8.32 -6.91
CA PRO A 120 0.68 -9.23 -5.88
C PRO A 120 1.83 -9.87 -5.09
N MET A 121 1.67 -9.93 -3.78
CA MET A 121 2.66 -10.52 -2.87
C MET A 121 2.55 -12.05 -2.84
N LEU A 122 3.67 -12.72 -2.55
CA LEU A 122 3.69 -14.17 -2.34
C LEU A 122 2.76 -14.63 -1.22
N THR A 123 2.59 -13.80 -0.19
CA THR A 123 1.84 -14.07 1.03
C THR A 123 1.25 -12.80 1.62
N GLY A 124 0.14 -12.93 2.36
CA GLY A 124 -0.44 -11.85 3.14
C GLY A 124 -1.42 -11.00 2.35
N HIS A 125 -1.00 -9.77 1.99
CA HIS A 125 -1.90 -8.71 1.56
C HIS A 125 -2.47 -8.94 0.17
N ALA A 126 -3.77 -8.67 0.00
CA ALA A 126 -4.40 -8.58 -1.31
C ALA A 126 -4.01 -7.28 -2.06
N SER A 127 -3.75 -6.19 -1.32
CA SER A 127 -3.30 -4.89 -1.83
C SER A 127 -1.78 -4.71 -1.78
N HIS A 128 -1.26 -3.50 -1.53
CA HIS A 128 0.17 -3.17 -1.51
C HIS A 128 0.87 -3.32 -2.86
N GLN A 129 0.11 -3.30 -3.96
CA GLN A 129 0.68 -3.60 -5.27
C GLN A 129 1.23 -2.37 -6.00
N ILE A 130 0.91 -1.15 -5.58
CA ILE A 130 1.27 0.08 -6.31
C ILE A 130 2.14 1.05 -5.49
N GLY A 131 2.72 0.59 -4.38
CA GLY A 131 3.62 1.40 -3.55
C GLY A 131 2.93 2.58 -2.82
N LEU A 132 1.62 2.50 -2.58
CA LEU A 132 0.81 3.53 -1.90
C LEU A 132 0.05 3.00 -0.68
N ASP A 133 0.35 1.77 -0.26
CA ASP A 133 -0.19 1.16 0.96
C ASP A 133 0.96 0.96 1.94
N ILE A 134 0.71 1.19 3.23
CA ILE A 134 1.73 1.15 4.28
C ILE A 134 1.09 0.54 5.53
N ASP A 135 1.62 -0.58 6.01
CA ASP A 135 1.27 -1.07 7.34
C ASP A 135 2.16 -0.42 8.40
N ILE A 136 1.53 0.08 9.45
CA ILE A 136 2.22 0.67 10.59
C ILE A 136 1.81 -0.10 11.83
N TRP A 137 2.80 -0.62 12.56
CA TRP A 137 2.55 -1.43 13.73
C TRP A 137 1.87 -0.60 14.83
N MET A 138 0.93 -1.23 15.54
CA MET A 138 0.35 -0.65 16.76
C MET A 138 1.34 -0.67 17.92
N ARG A 139 2.43 -1.45 17.85
CA ARG A 139 3.53 -1.36 18.82
C ARG A 139 4.22 0.00 18.68
N PRO A 140 4.25 0.83 19.74
CA PRO A 140 5.09 2.04 19.78
C PRO A 140 6.55 1.68 19.51
N ALA A 141 7.26 2.48 18.71
CA ALA A 141 8.71 2.34 18.63
C ALA A 141 9.34 3.05 19.84
N ASP A 142 9.66 2.28 20.86
CA ASP A 142 10.38 2.68 22.07
C ASP A 142 11.90 2.41 21.97
N ASP A 143 12.33 1.62 20.98
CA ASP A 143 13.73 1.34 20.68
C ASP A 143 13.99 1.42 19.17
N LEU A 144 14.81 2.38 18.73
CA LEU A 144 15.22 2.52 17.32
C LEU A 144 16.66 1.99 17.08
N ALA A 145 17.17 1.17 17.99
CA ALA A 145 18.46 0.48 17.89
C ALA A 145 18.31 -1.05 17.67
N LEU A 146 17.11 -1.56 17.39
CA LEU A 146 16.92 -2.99 17.09
C LEU A 146 17.81 -3.45 15.92
N SER A 147 18.52 -4.56 16.15
CA SER A 147 19.27 -5.29 15.13
C SER A 147 18.33 -5.92 14.09
N PRO A 148 18.81 -6.23 12.86
CA PRO A 148 18.01 -6.93 11.85
C PRO A 148 17.33 -8.20 12.38
N LYS A 149 18.03 -9.01 13.18
CA LYS A 149 17.48 -10.22 13.81
C LYS A 149 16.31 -9.89 14.75
N GLN A 150 16.46 -8.91 15.63
CA GLN A 150 15.39 -8.50 16.53
C GLN A 150 14.15 -8.02 15.76
N ARG A 151 14.34 -7.33 14.62
CA ARG A 151 13.23 -6.88 13.76
C ARG A 151 12.48 -8.01 13.07
N GLU A 152 13.06 -9.20 12.96
CA GLU A 152 12.39 -10.41 12.49
C GLU A 152 11.61 -11.12 13.61
N GLU A 153 12.14 -11.08 14.84
CA GLU A 153 11.61 -11.84 15.98
C GLU A 153 10.53 -11.09 16.77
N ILE A 154 10.70 -9.78 16.97
CA ILE A 154 9.71 -8.98 17.70
C ILE A 154 8.38 -8.99 16.96
N SER A 155 7.27 -9.01 17.69
CA SER A 155 5.92 -8.93 17.11
C SER A 155 5.21 -7.68 17.58
N SER A 156 4.33 -7.12 16.75
CA SER A 156 3.44 -6.04 17.19
C SER A 156 2.47 -6.52 18.27
N ILE A 157 1.81 -5.58 18.94
CA ILE A 157 0.88 -5.84 20.04
C ILE A 157 -0.56 -5.70 19.56
N SER A 158 -1.44 -6.60 20.03
CA SER A 158 -2.86 -6.56 19.72
C SER A 158 -3.56 -5.52 20.59
N MET A 159 -4.41 -4.72 19.98
CA MET A 159 -5.20 -3.66 20.60
C MET A 159 -6.66 -4.06 20.85
N ARG A 160 -7.06 -5.29 20.49
CA ARG A 160 -8.47 -5.73 20.56
C ARG A 160 -8.79 -6.54 21.81
N ARG A 161 -10.05 -6.45 22.26
CA ARG A 161 -10.72 -7.41 23.15
C ARG A 161 -12.11 -7.79 22.59
N ALA A 162 -12.72 -8.84 23.14
CA ALA A 162 -14.03 -9.35 22.73
C ALA A 162 -14.16 -9.47 21.20
N ASN A 163 -13.32 -10.30 20.60
CA ASN A 163 -13.24 -10.55 19.15
C ASN A 163 -12.93 -9.33 18.25
N GLY A 164 -12.69 -8.13 18.80
CA GLY A 164 -12.55 -6.90 18.02
C GLY A 164 -13.65 -5.87 18.25
N ALA A 165 -14.65 -6.19 19.09
CA ALA A 165 -15.75 -5.29 19.40
C ALA A 165 -15.28 -4.04 20.18
N TYR A 166 -14.18 -4.14 20.92
CA TYR A 166 -13.64 -3.06 21.73
C TYR A 166 -12.12 -3.02 21.70
N VAL A 167 -11.56 -1.86 22.01
CA VAL A 167 -10.13 -1.73 22.35
C VAL A 167 -9.85 -2.39 23.70
N ASN A 168 -8.64 -2.91 23.90
CA ASN A 168 -8.15 -3.39 25.20
C ASN A 168 -7.50 -2.24 26.01
N ASP A 169 -6.93 -2.59 27.15
CA ASP A 169 -6.22 -1.71 28.09
C ASP A 169 -4.88 -1.17 27.54
N GLN A 170 -4.32 -1.78 26.50
CA GLN A 170 -3.10 -1.31 25.84
C GLN A 170 -3.35 -0.20 24.82
N TRP A 171 -4.60 0.04 24.41
CA TRP A 171 -4.94 1.16 23.54
C TRP A 171 -4.86 2.48 24.28
N THR A 172 -3.98 3.36 23.82
CA THR A 172 -3.73 4.66 24.47
C THR A 172 -4.14 5.83 23.58
N LYS A 173 -4.16 7.03 24.17
CA LYS A 173 -4.38 8.29 23.45
C LYS A 173 -3.34 8.49 22.32
N GLN A 174 -2.11 8.01 22.50
CA GLN A 174 -1.06 8.05 21.48
C GLN A 174 -1.43 7.23 20.23
N HIS A 175 -2.09 6.07 20.39
CA HIS A 175 -2.59 5.27 19.27
C HIS A 175 -3.72 6.00 18.54
N HIS A 176 -4.66 6.60 19.29
CA HIS A 176 -5.70 7.45 18.69
C HIS A 176 -5.08 8.60 17.87
N ASN A 177 -4.15 9.32 18.49
CA ASN A 177 -3.54 10.51 17.92
C ASN A 177 -2.72 10.21 16.66
N ILE A 178 -1.98 9.10 16.62
CA ILE A 178 -1.18 8.77 15.44
C ILE A 178 -2.06 8.34 14.26
N VAL A 179 -3.14 7.59 14.50
CA VAL A 179 -4.11 7.24 13.46
C VAL A 179 -4.85 8.50 12.99
N LYS A 180 -5.19 9.42 13.89
CA LYS A 180 -5.75 10.74 13.54
C LYS A 180 -4.76 11.55 12.69
N ALA A 181 -3.49 11.59 13.06
CA ALA A 181 -2.45 12.31 12.32
C ALA A 181 -2.26 11.73 10.92
N ALA A 182 -2.32 10.41 10.76
CA ALA A 182 -2.29 9.73 9.47
C ALA A 182 -3.54 10.08 8.64
N ALA A 183 -4.74 9.96 9.21
CA ALA A 183 -5.98 10.27 8.49
C ALA A 183 -6.09 11.76 8.10
N SER A 184 -5.58 12.65 8.93
CA SER A 184 -5.62 14.11 8.69
C SER A 184 -4.65 14.55 7.59
N ASP A 185 -3.72 13.69 7.18
CA ASP A 185 -2.80 13.99 6.09
C ASP A 185 -3.56 14.09 4.74
N PRO A 186 -3.31 15.12 3.92
CA PRO A 186 -3.99 15.28 2.63
C PRO A 186 -3.64 14.17 1.64
N ARG A 187 -2.48 13.50 1.78
CA ARG A 187 -2.09 12.37 0.92
C ARG A 187 -2.96 11.14 1.18
N THR A 188 -3.49 10.98 2.39
CA THR A 188 -4.21 9.77 2.80
C THR A 188 -5.62 9.71 2.21
N ALA A 189 -5.93 8.58 1.56
CA ALA A 189 -7.26 8.23 1.06
C ALA A 189 -8.06 7.42 2.09
N ARG A 190 -7.43 6.43 2.74
CA ARG A 190 -8.07 5.56 3.75
C ARG A 190 -7.08 5.11 4.81
N ILE A 191 -7.59 4.83 5.99
CA ILE A 191 -6.91 4.05 7.03
C ILE A 191 -7.79 2.85 7.36
N PHE A 192 -7.26 1.63 7.37
CA PHE A 192 -7.98 0.46 7.88
C PHE A 192 -7.51 0.11 9.28
N VAL A 193 -8.48 -0.07 10.18
CA VAL A 193 -8.30 -0.47 11.58
C VAL A 193 -9.36 -1.49 11.96
N PHE A 194 -9.13 -2.26 13.03
CA PHE A 194 -10.17 -3.12 13.58
C PHE A 194 -11.40 -2.32 14.06
N PRO A 195 -12.62 -2.89 14.04
CA PRO A 195 -13.85 -2.12 14.25
C PRO A 195 -13.95 -1.44 15.62
N GLY A 196 -13.50 -2.11 16.69
CA GLY A 196 -13.49 -1.55 18.04
C GLY A 196 -12.66 -0.28 18.19
N ALA A 197 -11.52 -0.17 17.49
CA ALA A 197 -10.75 1.07 17.46
C ALA A 197 -11.54 2.20 16.81
N LYS A 198 -12.14 1.97 15.65
CA LYS A 198 -12.97 2.99 14.99
C LYS A 198 -14.11 3.47 15.90
N VAL A 199 -14.80 2.56 16.58
CA VAL A 199 -15.85 2.91 17.54
C VAL A 199 -15.29 3.71 18.72
N GLN A 200 -14.14 3.33 19.27
CA GLN A 200 -13.49 4.08 20.34
C GLN A 200 -13.12 5.51 19.90
N MET A 201 -12.47 5.64 18.74
CA MET A 201 -12.11 6.94 18.18
C MET A 201 -13.34 7.84 17.94
N CYS A 202 -14.45 7.25 17.51
CA CYS A 202 -15.72 7.95 17.34
C CYS A 202 -16.28 8.48 18.66
N LYS A 203 -16.04 7.82 19.79
CA LYS A 203 -16.47 8.28 21.13
C LYS A 203 -15.54 9.34 21.71
N ASP A 204 -14.24 9.20 21.46
CA ASP A 204 -13.21 10.06 22.04
C ASP A 204 -13.12 11.41 21.31
N GLU A 205 -13.47 11.47 20.03
CA GLU A 205 -13.28 12.67 19.22
C GLU A 205 -14.39 13.70 19.41
N ASN A 206 -14.03 14.85 19.99
CA ASN A 206 -14.88 16.02 20.10
C ASN A 206 -14.38 17.11 19.14
N GLY A 207 -15.28 17.83 18.46
CA GLY A 207 -14.90 18.89 17.52
C GLY A 207 -14.85 18.42 16.06
N ASP A 208 -13.76 18.73 15.35
CA ASP A 208 -13.62 18.35 13.93
C ASP A 208 -13.40 16.83 13.76
N ARG A 209 -14.39 16.23 13.10
CA ARG A 209 -14.51 14.79 12.86
C ARG A 209 -14.32 14.43 11.39
N ALA A 210 -13.96 15.37 10.51
CA ALA A 210 -13.84 15.10 9.07
C ALA A 210 -12.84 13.98 8.77
N TRP A 211 -11.74 13.91 9.52
CA TRP A 211 -10.70 12.88 9.38
C TRP A 211 -11.22 11.46 9.66
N LEU A 212 -12.27 11.30 10.48
CA LEU A 212 -12.87 10.00 10.77
C LEU A 212 -13.43 9.36 9.50
N ASN A 213 -13.87 10.13 8.49
CA ASN A 213 -14.38 9.58 7.22
C ASN A 213 -13.38 8.62 6.55
N LYS A 214 -12.08 8.92 6.65
CA LYS A 214 -11.02 8.10 6.06
C LYS A 214 -10.73 6.83 6.88
N VAL A 215 -11.11 6.77 8.16
CA VAL A 215 -10.88 5.60 9.01
C VAL A 215 -11.99 4.57 8.81
N ARG A 216 -11.61 3.40 8.29
CA ARG A 216 -12.51 2.32 7.85
C ARG A 216 -12.32 1.06 8.70
N PRO A 217 -13.39 0.54 9.33
CA PRO A 217 -13.37 -0.77 9.96
C PRO A 217 -13.02 -1.87 8.96
N TRP A 218 -12.15 -2.80 9.36
CA TRP A 218 -11.87 -4.02 8.59
C TRP A 218 -11.47 -5.18 9.51
N TRP A 219 -11.65 -6.42 9.03
CA TRP A 219 -11.20 -7.62 9.72
C TRP A 219 -9.67 -7.61 9.92
N GLY A 220 -9.19 -8.21 11.02
CA GLY A 220 -7.77 -8.14 11.37
C GLY A 220 -7.42 -6.75 11.92
N HIS A 221 -6.35 -6.12 11.40
CA HIS A 221 -5.94 -4.74 11.69
C HIS A 221 -5.96 -4.33 13.16
N HIS A 222 -5.73 -5.28 14.07
CA HIS A 222 -5.72 -5.07 15.51
C HIS A 222 -4.31 -4.97 16.08
N TYR A 223 -3.28 -5.29 15.29
CA TYR A 223 -1.87 -5.13 15.65
C TYR A 223 -1.10 -4.20 14.69
N HIS A 224 -1.77 -3.67 13.68
CA HIS A 224 -1.29 -2.62 12.78
C HIS A 224 -2.49 -1.81 12.31
N PHE A 225 -2.26 -0.60 11.83
CA PHE A 225 -3.21 0.09 10.96
C PHE A 225 -2.61 0.18 9.55
N HIS A 226 -3.47 0.00 8.56
CA HIS A 226 -3.11 0.06 7.15
C HIS A 226 -3.41 1.47 6.65
N VAL A 227 -2.40 2.19 6.18
CA VAL A 227 -2.57 3.46 5.48
C VAL A 227 -2.64 3.22 3.98
N ARG A 228 -3.61 3.86 3.32
CA ARG A 228 -3.69 3.96 1.86
C ARG A 228 -3.61 5.42 1.45
N LEU A 229 -2.66 5.75 0.60
CA LEU A 229 -2.52 7.08 0.00
C LEU A 229 -3.30 7.18 -1.30
N SER A 230 -3.71 8.40 -1.65
CA SER A 230 -4.34 8.71 -2.94
C SER A 230 -3.33 8.56 -4.08
N CYS A 231 -3.83 8.27 -5.29
CA CYS A 231 -2.99 8.36 -6.48
C CYS A 231 -2.35 9.76 -6.59
N PRO A 232 -1.04 9.87 -6.88
CA PRO A 232 -0.36 11.14 -7.06
C PRO A 232 -1.02 12.00 -8.15
N VAL A 233 -0.96 13.32 -7.97
CA VAL A 233 -1.44 14.27 -8.99
C VAL A 233 -0.70 14.02 -10.29
N GLY A 234 -1.44 13.92 -11.41
CA GLY A 234 -0.87 13.66 -12.73
C GLY A 234 -0.56 12.19 -13.04
N ALA A 235 -0.71 11.26 -12.08
CA ALA A 235 -0.52 9.82 -12.33
C ALA A 235 -1.75 9.22 -13.06
N THR A 236 -1.84 9.42 -14.37
CA THR A 236 -2.99 9.01 -15.21
C THR A 236 -3.22 7.49 -15.26
N ASN A 237 -2.17 6.70 -15.02
CA ASN A 237 -2.25 5.24 -14.98
C ASN A 237 -2.58 4.66 -13.59
N CYS A 238 -2.72 5.51 -12.58
CA CYS A 238 -3.10 5.12 -11.23
C CYS A 238 -4.60 5.26 -11.02
N LYS A 239 -5.23 4.22 -10.48
CA LYS A 239 -6.69 4.15 -10.28
C LYS A 239 -7.05 4.23 -8.81
N ASN A 240 -7.64 5.35 -8.42
CA ASN A 240 -8.23 5.53 -7.09
C ASN A 240 -9.41 4.58 -6.87
N GLN A 241 -9.66 4.25 -5.60
CA GLN A 241 -10.94 3.66 -5.20
C GLN A 241 -12.03 4.74 -5.21
N ALA A 242 -13.30 4.32 -5.26
CA ALA A 242 -14.41 5.22 -4.96
C ALA A 242 -14.17 5.93 -3.60
N PRO A 243 -14.67 7.16 -3.39
CA PRO A 243 -14.56 7.84 -2.09
C PRO A 243 -15.29 7.04 -0.99
N PRO A 244 -14.90 7.18 0.29
CA PRO A 244 -15.72 6.68 1.39
C PRO A 244 -17.13 7.30 1.37
N PRO A 245 -18.17 6.61 1.91
CA PRO A 245 -19.49 7.21 2.06
C PRO A 245 -19.42 8.53 2.85
N PRO A 246 -20.30 9.51 2.58
CA PRO A 246 -20.31 10.76 3.32
C PRO A 246 -20.50 10.58 4.84
N GLY A 247 -19.95 11.52 5.63
CA GLY A 247 -20.03 11.52 7.10
C GLY A 247 -18.83 10.85 7.79
N ASP A 248 -18.86 10.75 9.11
CA ASP A 248 -17.72 10.21 9.89
C ASP A 248 -17.67 8.66 9.91
N GLY A 249 -18.73 8.00 9.43
CA GLY A 249 -18.86 6.54 9.37
C GLY A 249 -18.98 5.86 10.73
N CYS A 250 -19.32 6.59 11.80
CA CYS A 250 -19.34 6.04 13.17
C CYS A 250 -20.51 5.08 13.41
N LYS A 251 -21.71 5.42 12.92
CA LYS A 251 -22.88 4.52 13.01
C LYS A 251 -22.66 3.20 12.25
N ASP A 252 -21.93 3.24 11.15
CA ASP A 252 -21.58 2.04 10.37
C ASP A 252 -20.60 1.15 11.14
N ALA A 253 -19.64 1.75 11.85
CA ALA A 253 -18.71 1.00 12.70
C ALA A 253 -19.42 0.33 13.89
N GLU A 254 -20.36 1.02 14.53
CA GLU A 254 -21.19 0.45 15.59
C GLU A 254 -22.07 -0.69 15.08
N ARG A 255 -22.68 -0.51 13.90
CA ARG A 255 -23.43 -1.54 13.19
C ARG A 255 -22.56 -2.77 12.92
N TRP A 256 -21.35 -2.58 12.39
CA TRP A 256 -20.41 -3.67 12.16
C TRP A 256 -20.16 -4.46 13.43
N VAL A 257 -19.80 -3.78 14.53
CA VAL A 257 -19.52 -4.43 15.82
C VAL A 257 -20.73 -5.24 16.29
N ARG A 258 -21.94 -4.65 16.25
CA ARG A 258 -23.16 -5.32 16.70
C ARG A 258 -23.48 -6.57 15.87
N ASP A 259 -23.35 -6.48 14.55
CA ASP A 259 -23.86 -7.51 13.64
C ASP A 259 -22.83 -8.65 13.40
N ASN A 260 -21.54 -8.43 13.69
CA ASN A 260 -20.47 -9.36 13.29
C ASN A 260 -19.50 -9.77 14.42
N LEU A 261 -19.45 -9.06 15.55
CA LEU A 261 -18.40 -9.23 16.57
C LEU A 261 -18.92 -9.46 17.98
N ARG A 262 -20.25 -9.46 18.17
CA ARG A 262 -20.90 -9.77 19.44
C ARG A 262 -21.22 -11.26 19.55
#